data_AF-A0A7C7WKR7-F1
#
_entry.id   AF-A0A7C7WKR7-F1
#
_cell.length_a   1.000
_cell.length_b   1.000
_cell.length_c   1.000
_cell.angle_alpha   90.00
_cell.angle_beta   90.00
_cell.angle_gamma   90.00
#
_symmetry.space_group_name_H-M   'P 1'
#
loop_
_entity.id
_entity.type
_entity.pdbx_description
1 polymer ?
#
loop_
_entity_poly.entity_id
_entity_poly.type
_entity_poly.pdbx_seq_one_letter_code
_entity_poly.pdbx_strand_id
1 'polypeptide(L)'
;MKISLKVFPIFLLLIGCVANQEVEENITNKNNQSQATAEAKKDNKICRQVSVSGSRIKKKVCYTIEEEEAMAKKSQRILREQQNRERVRSVPDSG
;
A
#
# COMPACT_ATOMS: atom_id res chain seq x y z
N MET A 1 -34.72 -15.04 61.04
CA MET A 1 -33.33 -15.50 60.91
C MET A 1 -32.51 -14.40 60.28
N LYS A 2 -31.39 -14.05 60.91
CA LYS A 2 -30.46 -12.98 60.50
C LYS A 2 -29.69 -13.46 59.28
N ILE A 3 -29.90 -12.85 58.12
CA ILE A 3 -29.11 -13.14 56.91
C ILE A 3 -28.04 -12.05 56.80
N SER A 4 -26.81 -12.50 57.00
CA SER A 4 -25.60 -11.70 57.04
C SER A 4 -25.32 -11.02 55.70
N LEU A 5 -25.28 -9.71 55.76
CA LEU A 5 -24.89 -8.77 54.71
C LEU A 5 -23.38 -8.86 54.44
N LYS A 6 -22.91 -9.70 53.50
CA LYS A 6 -21.53 -9.63 52.96
C LYS A 6 -21.37 -10.22 51.55
N VAL A 7 -22.12 -9.76 50.54
CA VAL A 7 -21.70 -9.97 49.13
C VAL A 7 -22.17 -8.80 48.24
N PHE A 8 -21.64 -7.62 48.51
CA PHE A 8 -21.68 -6.45 47.63
C PHE A 8 -20.30 -5.83 47.86
N PRO A 9 -19.31 -5.86 46.93
CA PRO A 9 -19.46 -5.41 45.54
C PRO A 9 -18.42 -6.03 44.57
N ILE A 10 -18.71 -7.14 43.87
CA ILE A 10 -17.81 -7.62 42.77
C ILE A 10 -18.54 -7.74 41.43
N PHE A 11 -19.87 -7.63 41.43
CA PHE A 11 -20.69 -7.82 40.22
C PHE A 11 -21.01 -6.53 39.43
N LEU A 12 -20.36 -5.40 39.74
CA LEU A 12 -20.56 -4.11 39.07
C LEU A 12 -19.44 -3.73 38.10
N LEU A 13 -18.58 -4.68 37.71
CA LEU A 13 -17.47 -4.46 36.77
C LEU A 13 -17.72 -5.02 35.36
N LEU A 14 -18.91 -5.54 35.06
CA LEU A 14 -19.22 -6.19 33.78
C LEU A 14 -20.32 -5.51 32.95
N ILE A 15 -20.75 -4.29 33.31
CA ILE A 15 -21.72 -3.52 32.52
C ILE A 15 -21.04 -2.29 31.91
N GLY A 16 -20.61 -2.42 30.66
CA GLY A 16 -20.16 -1.36 29.76
C GLY A 16 -19.40 -1.97 28.59
N CYS A 17 -19.81 -1.91 27.32
CA CYS A 17 -20.87 -1.21 26.62
C CYS A 17 -21.35 -2.12 25.48
N VAL A 18 -22.67 -2.36 25.36
CA VAL A 18 -23.28 -2.75 24.09
C VAL A 18 -24.24 -1.63 23.72
N ALA A 19 -23.84 -0.77 22.78
CA ALA A 19 -24.72 0.15 22.06
C ALA A 19 -24.01 0.67 20.80
N ASN A 20 -24.19 -0.06 19.69
CA ASN A 20 -24.79 0.47 18.45
C ASN A 20 -24.61 -0.55 17.33
N GLN A 21 -25.66 -1.34 17.11
CA GLN A 21 -25.89 -1.98 15.83
C GLN A 21 -26.70 -1.00 14.98
N GLU A 22 -26.00 -0.26 14.13
CA GLU A 22 -26.60 0.43 12.98
C GLU A 22 -26.03 -0.24 11.73
N VAL A 23 -26.82 -1.19 11.21
CA VAL A 23 -26.69 -1.69 9.84
C VAL A 23 -27.23 -0.59 8.95
N GLU A 24 -26.34 0.15 8.28
CA GLU A 24 -26.59 0.64 6.93
C GLU A 24 -25.26 0.92 6.22
N GLU A 25 -25.25 0.65 4.93
CA GLU A 25 -24.11 0.63 4.03
C GLU A 25 -23.39 1.99 3.94
N ASN A 26 -22.05 1.96 3.98
CA ASN A 26 -21.08 2.82 3.27
C ASN A 26 -19.84 3.06 4.13
N ILE A 27 -18.87 2.13 4.05
CA ILE A 27 -17.53 2.33 4.63
C ILE A 27 -16.78 3.33 3.75
N THR A 28 -17.08 4.62 3.92
CA THR A 28 -16.17 5.70 3.56
C THR A 28 -15.12 5.79 4.67
N ASN A 29 -13.99 5.12 4.46
CA ASN A 29 -12.84 5.08 5.36
C ASN A 29 -12.28 6.50 5.61
N LYS A 30 -12.72 7.16 6.69
CA LYS A 30 -12.16 8.42 7.22
C LYS A 30 -10.96 8.15 8.14
N ASN A 31 -9.95 7.43 7.66
CA ASN A 31 -8.67 7.33 8.36
C ASN A 31 -7.56 8.02 7.55
N ASN A 32 -7.76 9.32 7.33
CA ASN A 32 -6.85 10.21 6.58
C ASN A 32 -6.50 11.48 7.39
N GLN A 33 -6.21 11.36 8.69
CA GLN A 33 -5.73 12.51 9.48
C GLN A 33 -4.19 12.55 9.68
N SER A 34 -3.45 11.58 9.15
CA SER A 34 -2.02 11.75 8.85
C SER A 34 -1.77 12.17 7.40
N GLN A 35 -2.84 12.37 6.61
CA GLN A 35 -2.75 12.66 5.17
C GLN A 35 -2.88 14.15 4.83
N ALA A 36 -3.28 15.02 5.77
CA ALA A 36 -3.61 16.42 5.46
C ALA A 36 -2.46 17.44 5.65
N THR A 37 -1.35 17.10 6.34
CA THR A 37 -0.23 18.05 6.58
C THR A 37 1.03 17.78 5.76
N ALA A 38 1.05 16.72 4.94
CA ALA A 38 2.14 16.47 3.98
C ALA A 38 1.83 17.01 2.56
N GLU A 39 0.70 17.72 2.38
CA GLU A 39 0.24 18.22 1.08
C GLU A 39 0.91 19.52 0.59
N ALA A 40 1.99 19.99 1.22
CA ALA A 40 2.58 21.30 0.93
C ALA A 40 4.09 21.29 0.58
N LYS A 41 4.60 20.20 -0.01
CA LYS A 41 5.86 20.21 -0.80
C LYS A 41 5.65 19.43 -2.10
N LYS A 42 4.70 19.92 -2.91
CA LYS A 42 4.17 19.32 -4.13
C LYS A 42 5.01 19.68 -5.38
N ASP A 43 6.32 19.60 -5.30
CA ASP A 43 7.15 19.84 -6.49
C ASP A 43 7.78 18.51 -6.95
N ASN A 44 7.18 17.94 -7.99
CA ASN A 44 7.76 16.93 -8.91
C ASN A 44 7.95 15.48 -8.44
N LYS A 45 7.12 14.96 -7.53
CA LYS A 45 7.13 13.52 -7.18
C LYS A 45 5.93 12.76 -7.75
N ILE A 46 6.20 11.73 -8.55
CA ILE A 46 5.22 10.81 -9.13
C ILE A 46 5.22 9.51 -8.31
N CYS A 47 4.08 9.13 -7.73
CA CYS A 47 3.95 7.89 -6.96
C CYS A 47 3.10 6.85 -7.69
N ARG A 48 3.58 5.61 -7.78
CA ARG A 48 2.86 4.46 -8.36
C ARG A 48 2.84 3.25 -7.42
N GLN A 49 1.78 2.44 -7.51
CA GLN A 49 1.71 1.16 -6.82
C GLN A 49 2.33 0.06 -7.69
N VAL A 50 3.39 -0.58 -7.22
CA VAL A 50 4.09 -1.65 -7.93
C VAL A 50 3.89 -2.99 -7.22
N SER A 51 3.70 -4.05 -7.99
CA SER A 51 3.82 -5.41 -7.49
C SER A 51 5.29 -5.71 -7.21
N VAL A 52 5.55 -6.37 -6.10
CA VAL A 52 6.88 -6.84 -5.71
C VAL A 52 6.82 -8.36 -5.58
N SER A 53 7.82 -9.04 -6.13
CA SER A 53 7.89 -10.50 -6.09
C SER A 53 7.81 -11.02 -4.66
N GLY A 54 6.98 -12.03 -4.43
CA GLY A 54 6.81 -12.66 -3.12
C GLY A 54 5.83 -11.95 -2.16
N SER A 55 5.22 -10.83 -2.54
CA SER A 55 4.19 -10.15 -1.73
C SER A 55 2.85 -10.08 -2.45
N ARG A 56 1.77 -10.35 -1.69
CA ARG A 56 0.38 -10.13 -2.14
C ARG A 56 -0.05 -8.68 -2.07
N ILE A 57 0.71 -7.84 -1.35
CA ILE A 57 0.42 -6.42 -1.14
C ILE A 57 1.30 -5.59 -2.07
N LYS A 58 0.68 -4.66 -2.81
CA LYS A 58 1.38 -3.72 -3.67
C LYS A 58 2.13 -2.68 -2.84
N LYS A 59 3.36 -2.38 -3.25
CA LYS A 59 4.19 -1.35 -2.62
C LYS A 59 3.99 -0.01 -3.32
N LYS A 60 3.77 1.06 -2.56
CA LYS A 60 3.78 2.43 -3.09
C LYS A 60 5.24 2.87 -3.26
N VAL A 61 5.63 3.24 -4.47
CA VAL A 61 6.97 3.77 -4.76
C VAL A 61 6.82 5.13 -5.45
N CYS A 62 7.63 6.09 -5.02
CA CYS A 62 7.61 7.45 -5.53
C CYS A 62 8.97 7.77 -6.16
N TYR A 63 8.92 8.45 -7.29
CA TYR A 63 10.08 8.87 -8.08
C TYR A 63 9.95 10.35 -8.41
N THR A 64 11.06 10.98 -8.75
CA THR A 64 11.06 12.29 -9.40
C THR A 64 10.89 12.15 -10.91
N ILE A 65 10.56 13.24 -11.60
CA ILE A 65 10.45 13.26 -13.08
C ILE A 65 11.78 12.86 -13.72
N GLU A 66 12.89 13.41 -13.24
CA GLU A 66 14.24 13.11 -13.74
C GLU A 66 14.60 11.63 -13.58
N GLU A 67 14.26 11.02 -12.45
CA GLU A 67 14.48 9.59 -12.21
C GLU A 67 13.64 8.71 -13.15
N GLU A 68 12.38 9.09 -13.43
CA GLU A 68 11.53 8.35 -14.35
C GLU A 68 12.06 8.43 -15.79
N GLU A 69 12.50 9.61 -16.24
CA GLU A 69 13.13 9.79 -17.56
C GLU A 69 14.44 9.00 -17.70
N ALA A 70 15.28 9.03 -16.66
CA ALA A 70 16.51 8.24 -16.62
C ALA A 70 16.21 6.73 -16.69
N MET A 71 15.18 6.27 -15.98
CA MET A 71 14.73 4.88 -16.01
C MET A 71 14.19 4.49 -17.39
N ALA A 72 13.39 5.35 -18.03
CA ALA A 72 12.87 5.12 -19.38
C ALA A 72 13.99 5.03 -20.42
N LYS A 73 14.99 5.93 -20.36
CA LYS A 73 16.16 5.91 -21.24
C LYS A 73 16.99 4.65 -21.05
N LYS A 74 17.21 4.22 -19.80
CA LYS A 74 17.92 2.96 -19.50
C LYS A 74 17.16 1.75 -20.03
N SER A 75 15.84 1.71 -19.84
CA SER A 75 14.97 0.64 -20.36
C SER A 75 15.07 0.52 -21.88
N GLN A 76 14.97 1.64 -22.60
CA GLN A 76 15.09 1.64 -24.07
C GLN A 76 16.45 1.16 -24.56
N ARG A 77 17.55 1.53 -23.88
CA ARG A 77 18.89 1.03 -24.23
C ARG A 77 18.99 -0.49 -24.11
N ILE A 78 18.53 -1.04 -22.99
CA ILE A 78 18.53 -2.48 -22.75
C ILE A 78 17.71 -3.20 -23.82
N LEU A 79 16.51 -2.70 -24.16
CA LEU A 79 15.68 -3.31 -25.20
C LEU A 79 16.39 -3.31 -26.56
N ARG A 80 17.05 -2.21 -26.94
CA ARG A 80 17.82 -2.13 -28.19
C ARG A 80 19.00 -3.12 -28.19
N GLU A 81 19.71 -3.24 -27.08
CA GLU A 81 20.82 -4.19 -26.94
C GLU A 81 20.34 -5.63 -27.06
N GLN A 82 19.22 -5.98 -26.43
CA GLN A 82 18.61 -7.31 -26.55
C GLN A 82 18.20 -7.61 -28.00
N GLN A 83 17.51 -6.67 -28.67
CA GLN A 83 17.13 -6.82 -30.08
C GLN A 83 18.35 -7.00 -30.99
N ASN A 84 19.41 -6.23 -30.75
CA ASN A 84 20.63 -6.33 -31.56
C ASN A 84 21.33 -7.67 -31.33
N ARG A 85 21.35 -8.16 -30.08
CA ARG A 85 21.89 -9.48 -29.75
C ARG A 85 21.09 -10.61 -30.39
N GLU A 86 19.76 -10.51 -30.38
CA GLU A 86 18.88 -11.46 -31.06
C GLU A 86 19.12 -11.44 -32.57
N ARG A 87 19.24 -10.25 -33.19
CA ARG A 87 19.53 -10.12 -34.62
C ARG A 87 20.85 -10.82 -35.01
N VAL A 88 21.91 -10.61 -34.22
CA VAL A 88 23.20 -11.28 -34.45
C VAL A 88 23.06 -12.79 -34.28
N ARG A 89 22.27 -13.26 -33.30
CA ARG A 89 22.04 -14.69 -33.08
C ARG A 89 21.16 -15.33 -34.16
N SER A 90 20.28 -14.56 -34.81
CA SER A 90 19.36 -15.04 -35.84
C SER A 90 19.97 -15.08 -37.24
N VAL A 91 21.22 -14.64 -37.43
CA VAL A 91 21.92 -14.86 -38.71
C VAL A 91 22.26 -16.36 -38.78
N PRO A 92 21.65 -17.14 -39.69
CA PRO A 92 22.08 -18.53 -39.88
C PRO A 92 23.52 -18.51 -40.38
N ASP A 93 24.36 -19.40 -39.86
CA ASP A 93 25.66 -19.68 -40.45
C ASP A 93 25.40 -20.15 -41.88
N SER A 94 25.64 -19.26 -42.85
CA SER A 94 25.64 -19.61 -44.27
C SER A 94 26.92 -20.40 -44.54
N GLY A 95 26.89 -21.69 -44.17
CA GLY A 95 27.86 -22.69 -44.58
C GLY A 95 27.64 -23.12 -46.03
#